data_AF-A0A321L612-F1
#
_entry.id   AF-A0A321L612-F1
#
_cell.length_a   1.000
_cell.length_b   1.000
_cell.length_c   1.000
_cell.angle_alpha   90.00
_cell.angle_beta   90.00
_cell.angle_gamma   90.00
#
_symmetry.space_group_name_H-M   'P 1'
#
loop_
_entity.id
_entity.type
_entity.pdbx_description
1 polymer ?
#
loop_
_entity_poly.entity_id
_entity_poly.type
_entity_poly.pdbx_seq_one_letter_code
_entity_poly.pdbx_strand_id
1 'polypeptide(L)'
;GGVAFIRAQKALEGFDLDNDDENIGVSIVKRALEEPLRQISVNAGYEGAVVVDKVRSEKNSSFGFNAQTEEYGDMLKMGVVDPTKVTRSALQNAASIAGLLLTTEALVADIPEKEKDAPPMPGGGMGGF
;
A
#
# COMPACT_ATOMS: atom_id res chain seq x y z
N GLY A 1 -0.20 -10.39 -7.36
CA GLY A 1 -1.19 -9.87 -8.34
C GLY A 1 -2.44 -9.24 -7.73
N GLY A 2 -2.47 -8.87 -6.44
CA GLY A 2 -3.56 -8.09 -5.82
C GLY A 2 -4.91 -8.83 -5.62
N VAL A 3 -5.19 -9.88 -6.40
CA VAL A 3 -6.47 -10.64 -6.36
C VAL A 3 -6.80 -11.17 -4.98
N ALA A 4 -5.83 -11.69 -4.24
CA ALA A 4 -6.06 -12.26 -2.91
C ALA A 4 -6.75 -11.27 -1.95
N PHE A 5 -6.38 -9.98 -2.01
CA PHE A 5 -7.01 -8.94 -1.19
C PHE A 5 -8.45 -8.64 -1.65
N ILE A 6 -8.72 -8.62 -2.95
CA ILE A 6 -10.09 -8.49 -3.50
C ILE A 6 -10.97 -9.65 -3.01
N ARG A 7 -10.45 -10.88 -3.00
CA ARG A 7 -11.21 -12.04 -2.48
C ARG A 7 -11.45 -11.95 -0.98
N ALA A 8 -10.50 -11.40 -0.22
CA ALA A 8 -10.63 -11.20 1.22
C ALA A 8 -11.71 -10.17 1.58
N GLN A 9 -12.11 -9.26 0.68
CA GLN A 9 -13.20 -8.29 0.92
C GLN A 9 -14.51 -8.96 1.34
N LYS A 10 -14.79 -10.19 0.85
CA LYS A 10 -16.00 -10.94 1.21
C LYS A 10 -16.09 -11.28 2.69
N ALA A 11 -14.95 -11.45 3.37
CA ALA A 11 -14.94 -11.70 4.80
C ALA A 11 -15.45 -10.51 5.61
N LEU A 12 -15.43 -9.30 5.03
CA LEU A 12 -15.89 -8.06 5.65
C LEU A 12 -17.38 -7.78 5.42
N GLU A 13 -18.05 -8.52 4.52
CA GLU A 13 -19.46 -8.26 4.18
C GLU A 13 -20.44 -8.67 5.28
N GLY A 14 -20.03 -9.53 6.21
CA GLY A 14 -20.84 -9.97 7.35
C GLY A 14 -20.64 -9.16 8.63
N PHE A 15 -19.86 -8.08 8.59
CA PHE A 15 -19.67 -7.21 9.75
C PHE A 15 -20.82 -6.22 9.82
N ASP A 16 -21.59 -6.33 10.89
CA ASP A 16 -22.65 -5.39 11.29
C ASP A 16 -22.41 -5.09 12.76
N LEU A 17 -21.75 -3.96 13.03
CA LEU A 17 -21.33 -3.58 14.36
C LEU A 17 -22.33 -2.56 14.93
N ASP A 18 -22.53 -2.57 16.24
CA ASP A 18 -23.48 -1.67 16.91
C ASP A 18 -23.04 -0.19 16.84
N ASN A 19 -21.77 0.06 16.54
CA ASN A 19 -21.19 1.41 16.45
C ASN A 19 -20.91 1.80 14.99
N ASP A 20 -21.53 2.91 14.56
CA ASP A 20 -21.34 3.49 13.22
C ASP A 20 -19.87 3.79 12.88
N ASP A 21 -19.07 4.24 13.85
CA ASP A 21 -17.64 4.54 13.63
C ASP A 21 -16.85 3.27 13.30
N GLU A 22 -17.21 2.14 13.91
CA GLU A 22 -16.59 0.86 13.62
C GLU A 22 -16.99 0.35 12.23
N ASN A 23 -18.25 0.54 11.83
CA ASN A 23 -18.74 0.23 10.48
C ASN A 23 -18.05 1.08 9.39
N ILE A 24 -17.75 2.35 9.70
CA ILE A 24 -16.91 3.20 8.84
C ILE A 24 -15.49 2.61 8.74
N GLY A 25 -14.91 2.18 9.87
CA GLY A 25 -13.61 1.49 9.90
C GLY A 25 -13.57 0.24 9.00
N VAL A 26 -14.59 -0.62 9.08
CA VAL A 26 -14.74 -1.79 8.19
C VAL A 26 -14.79 -1.36 6.72
N SER A 27 -15.55 -0.30 6.41
CA SER A 27 -15.66 0.24 5.05
C SER A 27 -14.32 0.76 4.52
N ILE A 28 -13.52 1.42 5.37
CA ILE A 28 -12.16 1.88 5.04
C ILE A 28 -11.26 0.69 4.71
N VAL A 29 -11.24 -0.35 5.56
CA VAL A 29 -10.44 -1.56 5.31
C VAL A 29 -10.89 -2.25 4.03
N LYS A 30 -12.21 -2.40 3.83
CA LYS A 30 -12.77 -2.99 2.60
C LYS A 30 -12.27 -2.27 1.37
N ARG A 31 -12.33 -0.93 1.34
CA ARG A 31 -11.79 -0.13 0.23
C ARG A 31 -10.28 -0.29 0.09
N ALA A 32 -9.51 -0.20 1.17
CA ALA A 32 -8.05 -0.30 1.13
C ALA A 32 -7.53 -1.61 0.53
N LEU A 33 -8.27 -2.72 0.68
CA LEU A 33 -7.91 -4.01 0.09
C LEU A 33 -7.89 -4.01 -1.46
N GLU A 34 -8.53 -3.05 -2.12
CA GLU A 34 -8.51 -2.97 -3.59
C GLU A 34 -7.32 -2.18 -4.14
N GLU A 35 -6.71 -1.34 -3.32
CA GLU A 35 -5.62 -0.44 -3.71
C GLU A 35 -4.39 -1.17 -4.28
N PRO A 36 -3.95 -2.33 -3.76
CA PRO A 36 -2.82 -3.05 -4.34
C PRO A 36 -3.06 -3.45 -5.80
N LEU A 37 -4.26 -3.95 -6.13
CA LEU A 37 -4.60 -4.30 -7.52
C LEU A 37 -4.73 -3.04 -8.38
N ARG A 38 -5.41 -2.02 -7.87
CA ARG A 38 -5.58 -0.72 -8.55
C ARG A 38 -4.22 -0.13 -8.93
N GLN A 39 -3.28 -0.09 -7.98
CA GLN A 39 -1.96 0.48 -8.20
C GLN A 39 -1.14 -0.33 -9.21
N ILE A 40 -1.20 -1.66 -9.15
CA ILE A 40 -0.54 -2.54 -10.13
C ILE A 40 -1.08 -2.26 -11.54
N SER A 41 -2.40 -2.15 -11.70
CA SER A 41 -3.04 -1.84 -12.98
C SER A 41 -2.65 -0.47 -13.51
N VAL A 42 -2.65 0.56 -12.65
CA VAL A 42 -2.23 1.92 -13.01
C VAL A 42 -0.77 1.93 -13.47
N ASN A 43 0.12 1.22 -12.76
CA ASN A 43 1.53 1.11 -13.15
C ASN A 43 1.72 0.41 -14.50
N ALA A 44 0.77 -0.45 -14.90
CA ALA A 44 0.73 -1.09 -16.21
C ALA A 44 0.02 -0.25 -17.30
N GLY A 45 -0.42 0.96 -16.99
CA GLY A 45 -1.09 1.85 -17.94
C GLY A 45 -2.61 1.60 -18.11
N TYR A 46 -3.21 0.79 -17.24
CA TYR A 46 -4.64 0.45 -17.28
C TYR A 46 -5.45 1.26 -16.27
N GLU A 47 -6.74 1.45 -16.56
CA GLU A 47 -7.67 2.09 -15.65
C GLU A 47 -7.97 1.18 -14.45
N GLY A 48 -7.35 1.46 -13.30
CA GLY A 48 -7.40 0.58 -12.13
C GLY A 48 -8.80 0.30 -11.59
N ALA A 49 -9.75 1.24 -11.70
CA ALA A 49 -11.14 1.02 -11.29
C ALA A 49 -11.80 -0.09 -12.10
N VAL A 50 -11.66 -0.03 -13.43
CA VAL A 50 -12.22 -1.01 -14.36
C VAL A 50 -11.62 -2.40 -14.12
N VAL A 51 -10.32 -2.48 -13.88
CA VAL A 51 -9.65 -3.75 -13.58
C VAL A 51 -10.15 -4.34 -12.27
N VAL A 52 -10.21 -3.53 -11.20
CA VAL A 52 -10.71 -3.95 -9.89
C VAL A 52 -12.14 -4.47 -9.98
N ASP A 53 -13.03 -3.73 -10.65
CA ASP A 53 -14.44 -4.11 -10.78
C ASP A 53 -14.61 -5.40 -11.57
N LYS A 54 -13.89 -5.56 -12.68
CA LYS A 54 -13.91 -6.80 -13.47
C LYS A 54 -13.39 -8.00 -12.69
N VAL A 55 -12.29 -7.84 -11.95
CA VAL A 55 -11.77 -8.91 -11.10
C VAL A 55 -12.74 -9.24 -9.98
N ARG A 56 -13.36 -8.24 -9.34
CA ARG A 56 -14.35 -8.41 -8.26
C ARG A 56 -15.61 -9.14 -8.72
N SER A 57 -16.13 -8.82 -9.91
CA SER A 57 -17.38 -9.40 -10.42
C SER A 57 -17.28 -10.89 -10.73
N GLU A 58 -16.06 -11.40 -10.91
CA GLU A 58 -15.85 -12.80 -11.28
C GLU A 58 -15.94 -13.77 -10.09
N LYS A 59 -16.57 -14.92 -10.35
CA LYS A 59 -16.80 -15.96 -9.32
C LYS A 59 -15.56 -16.80 -9.05
N ASN A 60 -14.71 -16.96 -10.06
CA ASN A 60 -13.49 -17.75 -9.94
C ASN A 60 -12.49 -17.02 -9.02
N SER A 61 -12.09 -17.68 -7.93
CA SER A 61 -11.17 -17.13 -6.93
C SER A 61 -9.82 -16.73 -7.52
N SER A 62 -9.36 -17.48 -8.53
CA SER A 62 -8.06 -17.30 -9.18
C SER A 62 -8.11 -16.36 -10.39
N PHE A 63 -9.29 -15.91 -10.80
CA PHE A 63 -9.41 -14.95 -11.90
C PHE A 63 -8.80 -13.61 -11.49
N GLY A 64 -7.95 -13.06 -12.35
CA GLY A 64 -7.25 -11.80 -12.11
C GLY A 64 -6.79 -11.14 -13.40
N PHE A 65 -6.04 -10.06 -13.22
CA PHE A 65 -5.35 -9.34 -14.28
C PHE A 65 -3.84 -9.53 -14.11
N ASN A 66 -3.20 -10.11 -15.13
CA ASN A 66 -1.75 -10.24 -15.19
C ASN A 66 -1.16 -8.98 -15.81
N ALA A 67 -0.60 -8.10 -14.98
CA ALA A 67 0.01 -6.85 -15.44
C ALA A 67 1.27 -7.03 -16.31
N GLN A 68 1.89 -8.21 -16.31
CA GLN A 68 3.07 -8.48 -17.14
C GLN A 68 2.70 -8.81 -18.59
N THR A 69 1.61 -9.54 -18.79
CA THR A 69 1.10 -9.93 -20.13
C THR A 69 -0.10 -9.12 -20.57
N GLU A 70 -0.66 -8.31 -19.67
CA GLU A 70 -1.86 -7.49 -19.87
C GLU A 70 -3.13 -8.31 -20.15
N GLU A 71 -3.16 -9.56 -19.70
CA GLU A 71 -4.26 -10.49 -19.93
C GLU A 71 -5.08 -10.78 -18.66
N TYR A 72 -6.36 -11.07 -18.85
CA TYR A 72 -7.24 -11.59 -17.80
C TYR A 72 -7.26 -13.11 -17.83
N GLY A 73 -7.19 -13.74 -16.67
CA GLY A 73 -7.32 -15.19 -16.59
C GLY A 73 -6.98 -15.75 -15.21
N ASP A 74 -6.69 -17.04 -15.21
CA ASP A 74 -6.32 -17.77 -14.00
C ASP A 74 -4.88 -17.44 -13.60
N MET A 75 -4.75 -16.63 -12.54
CA MET A 75 -3.45 -16.16 -12.05
C MET A 75 -2.54 -17.30 -11.59
N LEU A 76 -3.10 -18.40 -11.09
CA LEU A 76 -2.31 -19.57 -10.68
C LEU A 76 -1.70 -20.25 -11.90
N LYS A 77 -2.48 -20.42 -12.97
CA LYS A 77 -1.98 -21.00 -14.24
C LYS A 77 -0.98 -20.08 -14.94
N MET A 78 -1.15 -18.77 -14.80
CA MET A 78 -0.22 -17.76 -15.31
C MET A 78 1.06 -17.62 -14.46
N GLY A 79 1.17 -18.36 -13.34
CA GLY A 79 2.35 -18.32 -12.46
C GLY A 79 2.42 -17.09 -11.57
N VAL A 80 1.37 -16.28 -11.49
CA VAL A 80 1.30 -15.09 -10.63
C VAL A 80 0.69 -15.48 -9.29
N VAL A 81 1.55 -15.94 -8.38
CA VAL A 81 1.16 -16.46 -7.06
C VAL A 81 1.83 -15.65 -5.95
N ASP A 82 1.05 -15.21 -4.97
CA ASP A 82 1.54 -14.57 -3.75
C ASP A 82 1.44 -15.57 -2.58
N PRO A 83 2.53 -15.88 -1.84
CA PRO A 83 2.44 -16.75 -0.68
C PRO A 83 1.52 -16.16 0.41
N THR A 84 0.67 -16.99 1.02
CA THR A 84 -0.30 -16.55 2.05
C THR A 84 0.36 -15.75 3.19
N LYS A 85 1.56 -16.18 3.63
CA LYS A 85 2.31 -15.47 4.67
C LYS A 85 2.63 -14.03 4.27
N VAL A 86 3.05 -13.80 3.02
CA VAL A 86 3.43 -12.48 2.52
C VAL A 86 2.21 -11.55 2.52
N THR A 87 1.12 -11.99 1.91
CA THR A 87 -0.13 -11.21 1.81
C THR A 87 -0.70 -10.87 3.19
N ARG A 88 -0.75 -11.85 4.10
CA ARG A 88 -1.25 -11.65 5.46
C ARG A 88 -0.36 -10.69 6.26
N SER A 89 0.95 -10.93 6.27
CA SER A 89 1.89 -10.10 7.04
C SER A 89 1.94 -8.67 6.51
N ALA A 90 1.84 -8.46 5.20
CA ALA A 90 1.75 -7.13 4.61
C ALA A 90 0.53 -6.35 5.15
N LEU A 91 -0.65 -6.98 5.13
CA LEU A 91 -1.88 -6.35 5.63
C LEU A 91 -1.82 -6.06 7.14
N GLN A 92 -1.33 -7.02 7.94
CA GLN A 92 -1.21 -6.85 9.39
C GLN A 92 -0.25 -5.71 9.75
N ASN A 93 0.90 -5.64 9.08
CA ASN A 93 1.86 -4.56 9.32
C ASN A 93 1.31 -3.19 8.89
N ALA A 94 0.62 -3.13 7.74
CA ALA A 94 -0.02 -1.90 7.27
C ALA A 94 -1.10 -1.42 8.26
N ALA A 95 -1.97 -2.32 8.73
CA ALA A 95 -2.99 -2.00 9.72
C ALA A 95 -2.38 -1.54 11.06
N SER A 96 -1.29 -2.17 11.49
CA SER A 96 -0.57 -1.79 12.73
C SER A 96 -0.05 -0.35 12.66
N ILE A 97 0.64 0.01 11.57
CA ILE A 97 1.15 1.38 11.38
C ILE A 97 0.01 2.38 11.21
N ALA A 98 -1.04 2.04 10.46
CA ALA A 98 -2.20 2.91 10.30
C ALA A 98 -2.89 3.20 11.65
N GLY A 99 -3.09 2.17 12.48
CA GLY A 99 -3.65 2.32 13.83
C GLY A 99 -2.78 3.17 14.74
N LEU A 100 -1.45 2.96 14.71
CA LEU A 100 -0.50 3.81 15.43
C LEU A 100 -0.64 5.28 15.02
N LEU A 101 -0.62 5.57 13.72
CA LEU A 101 -0.69 6.94 13.20
C LEU A 101 -2.04 7.61 13.50
N LEU A 102 -3.16 6.90 13.34
CA LEU A 102 -4.50 7.45 13.60
C LEU A 102 -4.74 7.81 15.07
N THR A 103 -4.05 7.13 15.98
CA THR A 103 -4.13 7.36 17.43
C THR A 103 -3.01 8.26 17.96
N THR A 104 -2.11 8.71 17.09
CA THR A 104 -1.00 9.61 17.48
C THR A 104 -1.48 11.05 17.50
N GLU A 105 -1.58 11.65 18.69
CA GLU A 105 -2.01 13.04 18.85
C GLU A 105 -0.88 14.07 18.68
N ALA A 106 0.38 13.67 18.87
CA ALA A 106 1.52 14.58 18.81
C ALA A 106 2.78 13.92 18.25
N LEU A 107 3.56 14.70 17.49
CA LEU A 107 4.87 14.33 16.99
C LEU A 107 5.89 15.37 17.48
N VAL A 108 6.99 14.89 18.07
CA VAL A 108 8.11 15.73 18.50
C VAL A 108 9.29 15.45 17.59
N ALA A 109 9.90 16.50 17.05
CA ALA A 109 11.06 16.41 16.18
C ALA A 109 12.15 17.38 16.65
N ASP A 110 13.41 16.97 16.49
CA ASP A 110 14.55 17.82 16.76
C ASP A 110 14.71 18.88 15.67
N ILE A 111 15.12 20.10 16.07
CA ILE A 111 15.40 21.17 15.12
C ILE A 111 16.69 20.82 14.38
N PRO A 112 16.71 20.88 13.02
CA PRO A 112 17.93 20.66 12.27
C PRO A 112 19.06 21.58 12.77
N GLU A 113 20.20 20.99 13.14
CA GLU A 113 21.37 21.79 13.49
C GLU A 113 21.77 22.64 12.29
N LYS A 114 21.94 23.95 12.51
CA LYS A 114 22.63 24.78 11.52
C LYS A 114 24.05 24.25 11.42
N GLU A 115 24.48 23.86 10.23
CA GLU A 115 25.90 23.61 9.97
C GLU A 115 26.67 24.82 10.49
N LYS A 116 27.50 24.60 11.50
CA LYS A 116 28.43 25.63 11.96
C LYS A 116 29.35 25.86 10.78
N ASP A 117 29.35 27.08 10.23
CA ASP A 117 30.36 27.50 9.26
C ASP A 117 31.72 27.02 9.77
N ALA A 118 32.32 26.06 9.05
CA ALA A 118 33.62 25.56 9.40
C ALA A 118 34.53 26.79 9.49
N PRO A 119 35.27 26.99 10.61
CA PRO A 119 36.10 28.17 10.76
C PRO A 119 37.00 28.28 9.53
N PRO A 120 37.08 29.46 8.89
CA PRO A 120 37.87 29.63 7.68
C PRO A 120 39.29 29.14 7.97
N MET A 121 39.71 28.11 7.23
CA MET A 121 41.09 27.63 7.25
C MET A 121 42.00 28.84 7.04
N PRO A 122 42.98 29.10 7.92
CA PRO A 122 43.89 30.22 7.76
C PRO A 122 44.53 30.15 6.38
N GLY A 123 44.24 31.14 5.54
CA GLY A 123 44.82 31.23 4.20
C GLY A 123 46.34 31.19 4.30
N GLY A 124 46.95 30.21 3.63
CA GLY A 124 48.39 30.17 3.43
C GLY A 124 48.85 31.48 2.83
N GLY A 125 49.71 32.19 3.57
CA GLY A 125 50.21 33.50 3.19
C GLY A 125 50.91 33.46 1.85
N MET A 126 50.31 34.11 0.84
CA MET A 126 51.03 34.62 -0.31
C MET A 126 51.80 35.87 0.14
N GLY A 127 52.92 35.65 0.83
CA GLY A 127 53.92 36.69 1.08
C GLY A 127 54.83 36.77 -0.14
N GLY A 128 54.69 37.84 -0.92
CA GLY A 128 55.61 38.14 -2.01
C GLY A 128 56.97 38.58 -1.46
N PHE A 129 58.01 37.84 -1.84
CA PHE A 129 59.32 38.27 -2.37
C PHE A 129 59.91 37.09 -3.13
#